data_AF-A0A7K3PXG4-F1
#
_entry.id   AF-A0A7K3PXG4-F1
#
_cell.length_a   1.000
_cell.length_b   1.000
_cell.length_c   1.000
_cell.angle_alpha   90.00
_cell.angle_beta   90.00
_cell.angle_gamma   90.00
#
_symmetry.space_group_name_H-M   'P 1'
#
loop_
_entity.id
_entity.type
_entity.pdbx_description
1 polymer ?
#
loop_
_entity_poly.entity_id
_entity_poly.type
_entity_poly.pdbx_seq_one_letter_code
_entity_poly.pdbx_strand_id
1 'polypeptide(L)'
;FTPVRGESFDLVLANPPYVPAPAAGRRPRGAARAWDAGHDGRMVLDRICLEVPRLLRPGGVLLLVQSALSDPARTEALLREAGLKAAVTRRRRIAFGPVVRGRERWLRQRGLLPRAAYEEELVVVRAELPV
;
A
#
# COMPACT_ATOMS: atom_id res chain seq x y z
N PHE A 1 -1.80 13.97 6.16
CA PHE A 1 -2.14 13.91 7.58
C PHE A 1 -2.51 15.25 8.21
N THR A 2 -2.17 16.41 7.64
CA THR A 2 -2.65 17.72 8.14
C THR A 2 -4.17 17.81 8.36
N PRO A 3 -5.05 17.28 7.48
CA PRO A 3 -6.49 17.41 7.66
C PRO A 3 -7.08 16.70 8.90
N VAL A 4 -6.33 15.78 9.51
CA VAL A 4 -6.75 15.00 10.69
C VAL A 4 -5.78 15.19 11.85
N ARG A 5 -5.08 16.33 11.89
CA ARG A 5 -4.10 16.62 12.94
C ARG A 5 -4.80 16.75 14.30
N GLY A 6 -4.32 16.02 15.29
CA GLY A 6 -4.87 16.03 16.65
C GLY A 6 -6.02 15.04 16.87
N GLU A 7 -6.51 14.41 15.80
CA GLU A 7 -7.54 13.39 15.86
C GLU A 7 -6.94 11.99 16.13
N SER A 8 -7.73 11.14 16.78
CA SER A 8 -7.43 9.72 16.98
C SER A 8 -8.66 8.87 16.72
N PHE A 9 -8.44 7.66 16.18
CA PHE A 9 -9.49 6.79 15.67
C PHE A 9 -9.32 5.37 16.22
N ASP A 10 -10.44 4.68 16.42
CA ASP A 10 -10.46 3.25 16.71
C ASP A 10 -10.22 2.41 15.45
N LEU A 11 -10.53 2.97 14.27
CA LEU A 11 -10.35 2.32 12.97
C LEU A 11 -9.88 3.33 11.91
N VAL A 12 -8.79 2.97 11.22
CA VAL A 12 -8.31 3.65 10.02
C VAL A 12 -8.39 2.69 8.83
N LEU A 13 -9.07 3.11 7.76
CA LEU A 13 -9.16 2.36 6.51
C LEU A 13 -8.39 3.09 5.42
N ALA A 14 -7.55 2.37 4.68
CA ALA A 14 -6.78 2.94 3.59
C ALA A 14 -6.75 2.01 2.38
N ASN A 15 -7.14 2.55 1.23
CA ASN A 15 -6.90 1.97 -0.09
C ASN A 15 -6.11 3.00 -0.94
N PRO A 16 -4.83 3.23 -0.60
CA PRO A 16 -4.01 4.22 -1.28
C PRO A 16 -3.64 3.76 -2.70
N PRO A 17 -3.11 4.65 -3.55
CA PRO A 17 -2.38 4.19 -4.73
C PRO A 17 -1.24 3.26 -4.30
N TYR A 18 -1.15 2.11 -4.96
CA TYR A 18 -0.13 1.10 -4.70
C TYR A 18 0.50 0.51 -5.97
N VAL A 19 0.17 1.01 -7.17
CA VAL A 19 0.69 0.43 -8.41
C VAL A 19 2.07 1.04 -8.71
N PRO A 20 3.13 0.22 -8.86
CA PRO A 20 4.42 0.71 -9.30
C PRO A 20 4.31 1.42 -10.66
N ALA A 21 4.97 2.57 -10.78
CA ALA A 21 4.93 3.42 -11.95
C ALA A 21 6.35 3.83 -12.33
N PRO A 22 6.68 3.95 -13.64
CA PRO A 22 7.92 4.57 -14.08
C PRO A 22 8.07 5.96 -13.45
N ALA A 23 9.26 6.30 -12.96
CA ALA A 23 9.52 7.61 -12.41
C ALA A 23 9.36 8.68 -13.51
N ALA A 24 8.27 9.44 -13.50
CA ALA A 24 8.02 10.49 -14.48
C ALA A 24 8.76 11.81 -14.17
N GLY A 25 9.63 11.84 -13.13
CA GLY A 25 10.23 13.07 -12.60
C GLY A 25 9.20 14.08 -12.06
N ARG A 26 7.91 13.74 -12.06
CA ARG A 26 6.78 14.61 -11.71
C ARG A 26 5.76 13.83 -10.89
N ARG A 27 5.14 14.50 -9.91
CA ARG A 27 4.04 13.92 -9.13
C ARG A 27 2.84 13.62 -10.05
N PRO A 28 2.12 12.50 -9.85
CA PRO A 28 0.96 12.15 -10.67
C PRO A 28 -0.13 13.24 -10.58
N ARG A 29 -0.85 13.47 -11.68
CA ARG A 29 -1.93 14.45 -11.81
C ARG A 29 -3.22 13.77 -12.29
N GLY A 30 -4.38 14.36 -11.98
CA GLY A 30 -5.68 13.82 -12.37
C GLY A 30 -5.90 12.38 -11.87
N ALA A 31 -6.51 11.54 -12.71
CA ALA A 31 -6.83 10.14 -12.39
C ALA A 31 -5.60 9.28 -12.04
N ALA A 32 -4.40 9.65 -12.51
CA ALA A 32 -3.17 8.93 -12.18
C ALA A 32 -2.87 8.94 -10.66
N ARG A 33 -3.36 9.95 -9.93
CA ARG A 33 -3.18 10.03 -8.46
C ARG A 33 -3.84 8.87 -7.70
N ALA A 34 -4.83 8.21 -8.30
CA ALA A 34 -5.52 7.09 -7.69
C ALA A 34 -4.69 5.79 -7.73
N TRP A 35 -3.70 5.70 -8.62
CA TRP A 35 -2.99 4.44 -8.88
C TRP A 35 -1.47 4.55 -8.75
N ASP A 36 -0.89 5.69 -9.16
CA ASP A 36 0.56 5.85 -9.26
C ASP A 36 1.22 6.02 -7.89
N ALA A 37 2.02 5.03 -7.52
CA ALA A 37 2.63 4.96 -6.21
C ALA A 37 4.17 4.97 -6.26
N GLY A 38 4.75 5.53 -7.32
CA GLY A 38 6.20 5.63 -7.50
C GLY A 38 6.84 4.33 -7.99
N HIS A 39 8.18 4.30 -8.03
CA HIS A 39 8.95 3.26 -8.73
C HIS A 39 8.77 1.82 -8.21
N ASP A 40 8.39 1.70 -6.94
CA ASP A 40 8.21 0.47 -6.17
C ASP A 40 6.79 0.34 -5.61
N GLY A 41 5.90 1.30 -5.94
CA GLY A 41 4.53 1.31 -5.47
C GLY A 41 4.37 1.74 -4.00
N ARG A 42 5.40 2.33 -3.38
CA ARG A 42 5.48 2.56 -1.93
C ARG A 42 5.37 4.01 -1.49
N MET A 43 5.29 4.97 -2.43
CA MET A 43 5.30 6.41 -2.15
C MET A 43 4.29 6.84 -1.07
N VAL A 44 3.11 6.20 -1.03
CA VAL A 44 2.06 6.49 -0.04
C VAL A 44 2.05 5.49 1.11
N LEU A 45 2.38 4.22 0.84
CA LEU A 45 2.38 3.15 1.84
C LEU A 45 3.36 3.44 2.98
N ASP A 46 4.59 3.83 2.66
CA ASP A 46 5.63 4.11 3.66
C ASP A 46 5.21 5.26 4.57
N ARG A 47 4.62 6.29 3.96
CA ARG A 47 4.08 7.42 4.71
C ARG A 47 2.93 6.98 5.63
N ILE A 48 2.04 6.09 5.18
CA ILE A 48 0.97 5.59 6.05
C ILE A 48 1.56 4.81 7.24
N CYS A 49 2.54 3.94 7.00
CA CYS A 49 3.16 3.13 8.06
C CYS A 49 3.79 3.99 9.16
N LEU A 50 4.47 5.07 8.78
CA LEU A 50 5.11 5.99 9.72
C LEU A 50 4.10 6.82 10.54
N GLU A 51 2.95 7.12 9.95
CA GLU A 51 2.08 8.19 10.43
C GLU A 51 0.80 7.69 11.10
N VAL A 52 0.43 6.42 10.88
CA VAL A 52 -0.75 5.79 11.46
C VAL A 52 -0.68 5.56 12.98
N PRO A 53 0.47 5.25 13.63
CA PRO A 53 0.48 4.94 15.06
C PRO A 53 -0.08 6.10 15.90
N ARG A 54 0.31 7.32 15.55
CA ARG A 54 -0.14 8.57 16.19
C ARG A 54 -1.60 8.96 15.90
N LEU A 55 -2.31 8.19 15.07
CA LEU A 55 -3.71 8.40 14.75
C LEU A 55 -4.61 7.30 15.31
N LEU A 56 -4.03 6.25 15.90
CA LEU A 56 -4.78 5.17 16.52
C LEU A 56 -4.90 5.42 18.02
N ARG A 57 -6.08 5.14 18.57
CA ARG A 57 -6.27 4.99 20.02
C ARG A 57 -5.64 3.65 20.46
N PRO A 58 -5.32 3.46 21.75
CA PRO A 58 -4.94 2.14 22.28
C PRO A 58 -5.99 1.08 21.88
N GLY A 59 -5.56 -0.04 21.32
CA GLY A 59 -6.44 -1.07 20.73
C GLY A 59 -6.98 -0.76 19.33
N GLY A 60 -6.67 0.41 18.77
CA GLY A 60 -7.13 0.84 17.45
C GLY A 60 -6.47 0.07 16.30
N VAL A 61 -7.16 0.01 15.15
CA VAL A 61 -6.78 -0.85 14.02
C VAL A 61 -6.62 -0.06 12.72
N LEU A 62 -5.58 -0.37 11.95
CA LEU A 62 -5.44 -0.05 10.53
C LEU A 62 -5.82 -1.27 9.68
N LEU A 63 -6.66 -1.06 8.65
CA LEU A 63 -6.79 -1.97 7.52
C LEU A 63 -6.29 -1.28 6.24
N LEU A 64 -5.21 -1.81 5.68
CA LEU A 64 -4.52 -1.25 4.52
C LEU A 64 -4.57 -2.22 3.34
N VAL A 65 -5.17 -1.78 2.24
CA VAL A 65 -5.15 -2.49 0.95
C VAL A 65 -3.89 -2.11 0.18
N GLN A 66 -3.17 -3.10 -0.37
CA GLN A 66 -2.10 -2.87 -1.32
C GLN A 66 -1.94 -4.01 -2.32
N SER A 67 -1.22 -3.76 -3.42
CA SER A 67 -0.75 -4.81 -4.33
C SER A 67 0.41 -5.60 -3.72
N ALA A 68 0.48 -6.89 -4.00
CA ALA A 68 1.62 -7.74 -3.70
C ALA A 68 2.90 -7.30 -4.46
N LEU A 69 2.76 -6.54 -5.55
CA LEU A 69 3.88 -5.94 -6.29
C LEU A 69 4.66 -4.90 -5.45
N SER A 70 4.07 -4.42 -4.36
CA SER A 70 4.58 -3.35 -3.51
C SER A 70 5.07 -3.89 -2.16
N ASP A 71 5.59 -5.12 -2.15
CA ASP A 71 6.26 -5.75 -1.01
C ASP A 71 5.48 -5.67 0.32
N PRO A 72 4.45 -6.52 0.50
CA PRO A 72 3.69 -6.58 1.75
C PRO A 72 4.52 -6.89 2.99
N ALA A 73 5.59 -7.66 2.84
CA ALA A 73 6.45 -8.04 3.97
C ALA A 73 7.12 -6.81 4.56
N ARG A 74 7.59 -5.89 3.71
CA ARG A 74 8.17 -4.63 4.18
C ARG A 74 7.12 -3.68 4.77
N THR A 75 5.87 -3.68 4.29
CA THR A 75 4.77 -2.96 4.97
C THR A 75 4.53 -3.50 6.38
N GLU A 76 4.46 -4.83 6.54
CA GLU A 76 4.33 -5.44 7.86
C GLU A 76 5.52 -5.11 8.78
N ALA A 77 6.75 -5.15 8.24
CA ALA A 77 7.96 -4.79 8.99
C ALA A 77 7.92 -3.34 9.49
N LEU A 78 7.63 -2.37 8.61
CA LEU A 78 7.55 -0.95 8.99
C LEU A 78 6.48 -0.69 10.05
N LEU A 79 5.32 -1.36 9.95
CA LEU A 79 4.26 -1.23 10.96
C LEU A 79 4.67 -1.84 12.30
N ARG A 80 5.40 -2.96 12.29
CA ARG A 80 5.96 -3.57 13.51
C ARG A 80 7.03 -2.70 14.14
N GLU A 81 7.94 -2.15 13.35
CA GLU A 81 8.95 -1.18 13.79
C GLU A 81 8.31 0.07 14.40
N ALA A 82 7.15 0.47 13.88
CA ALA A 82 6.35 1.57 14.42
C ALA A 82 5.51 1.21 15.67
N GLY A 83 5.67 -0.01 16.21
CA GLY A 83 5.03 -0.46 17.46
C GLY A 83 3.68 -1.14 17.30
N LEU A 84 3.22 -1.43 16.07
CA LEU A 84 1.95 -2.11 15.85
C LEU A 84 2.12 -3.63 15.72
N LYS A 85 1.10 -4.39 16.13
CA LYS A 85 0.95 -5.80 15.77
C LYS A 85 0.38 -5.90 14.36
N ALA A 86 1.24 -6.14 13.36
CA ALA A 86 0.84 -6.18 11.95
C ALA A 86 0.92 -7.58 11.32
N ALA A 87 0.00 -7.89 10.41
CA ALA A 87 0.02 -9.08 9.56
C ALA A 87 -0.83 -8.90 8.29
N VAL A 88 -0.47 -9.58 7.19
CA VAL A 88 -1.42 -9.79 6.07
C VAL A 88 -2.52 -10.74 6.53
N THR A 89 -3.77 -10.25 6.56
CA THR A 89 -4.94 -11.01 7.04
C THR A 89 -5.84 -11.49 5.91
N ARG A 90 -5.71 -10.92 4.71
CA ARG A 90 -6.47 -11.34 3.53
C ARG A 90 -5.63 -11.20 2.27
N ARG A 91 -5.83 -12.13 1.34
CA ARG A 91 -5.26 -12.12 -0.02
C ARG A 91 -6.37 -12.36 -1.03
N ARG A 92 -6.27 -11.74 -2.20
CA ARG A 92 -7.18 -11.99 -3.33
C ARG A 92 -6.43 -11.85 -4.64
N ARG A 93 -6.50 -12.87 -5.50
CA ARG A 93 -6.09 -12.77 -6.90
C ARG A 93 -7.21 -12.17 -7.73
N ILE A 94 -6.85 -11.25 -8.61
CA ILE A 94 -7.75 -10.59 -9.56
C ILE A 94 -7.05 -10.49 -10.91
N ALA A 95 -7.84 -10.47 -12.00
CA ALA A 95 -7.31 -10.12 -13.30
C ALA A 95 -6.70 -8.71 -13.26
N PHE A 96 -5.63 -8.48 -14.03
CA PHE A 96 -4.98 -7.18 -14.08
C PHE A 96 -5.98 -6.05 -14.35
N GLY A 97 -5.90 -4.96 -13.59
CA GLY A 97 -6.61 -3.74 -13.96
C GLY A 97 -6.05 -3.10 -15.24
N PRO A 98 -6.75 -2.11 -15.85
CA PRO A 98 -6.24 -1.40 -17.03
C PRO A 98 -4.87 -0.76 -16.79
N VAL A 99 -4.60 -0.30 -15.56
CA VAL A 99 -3.32 0.31 -15.19
C VAL A 99 -2.18 -0.73 -15.19
N VAL A 100 -2.40 -1.89 -14.58
CA VAL A 100 -1.39 -2.97 -14.53
C VAL A 100 -1.17 -3.56 -15.92
N ARG A 101 -2.25 -3.78 -16.71
CA ARG A 101 -2.14 -4.19 -18.12
C ARG A 101 -1.31 -3.21 -18.95
N GLY A 102 -1.57 -1.91 -18.82
CA GLY A 102 -0.80 -0.88 -19.53
C GLY A 102 0.69 -0.82 -19.15
N ARG A 103 1.08 -1.43 -18.02
CA ARG A 103 2.45 -1.41 -17.48
C ARG A 103 3.12 -2.78 -17.46
N GLU A 104 2.45 -3.80 -17.96
CA GLU A 104 2.87 -5.19 -17.82
C GLU A 104 4.30 -5.41 -18.30
N ARG A 105 4.63 -4.93 -19.52
CA ARG A 105 6.00 -5.03 -20.08
C ARG A 105 7.05 -4.44 -19.15
N TRP A 106 6.79 -3.25 -18.60
CA TRP A 106 7.72 -2.55 -17.70
C TRP A 106 7.85 -3.28 -16.35
N LEU A 107 6.73 -3.73 -15.77
CA LEU A 107 6.70 -4.49 -14.52
C LEU A 107 7.48 -5.81 -14.65
N ARG A 108 7.37 -6.50 -15.80
CA ARG A 108 8.13 -7.71 -16.11
C ARG A 108 9.63 -7.44 -16.26
N GLN A 109 10.01 -6.38 -16.97
CA GLN A 109 11.41 -5.97 -17.12
C GLN A 109 12.06 -5.63 -15.77
N ARG A 110 11.28 -5.07 -14.83
CA ARG A 110 11.71 -4.78 -13.46
C ARG A 110 11.78 -6.01 -12.56
N GLY A 111 11.32 -7.18 -13.02
CA GLY A 111 11.21 -8.39 -12.21
C GLY A 111 10.10 -8.35 -11.15
N LEU A 112 9.22 -7.34 -11.19
CA LEU A 112 8.11 -7.20 -10.24
C LEU A 112 6.95 -8.14 -10.58
N LEU A 113 6.81 -8.50 -11.86
CA LEU A 113 5.74 -9.38 -12.34
C LEU A 113 6.33 -10.64 -13.02
N PRO A 114 6.02 -11.87 -12.55
CA PRO A 114 6.50 -13.11 -13.17
C PRO A 114 5.99 -13.27 -14.60
N ARG A 115 6.82 -13.72 -15.55
CA ARG A 115 6.50 -13.82 -16.99
C ARG A 115 5.16 -14.52 -17.32
N ALA A 116 4.76 -15.52 -16.54
CA ALA A 116 3.52 -16.27 -16.76
C ALA A 116 2.28 -15.67 -16.07
N ALA A 117 2.45 -14.64 -15.23
CA ALA A 117 1.34 -14.06 -14.48
C ALA A 117 0.37 -13.31 -15.40
N TYR A 118 -0.93 -13.61 -15.25
CA TYR A 118 -2.06 -12.92 -15.89
C TYR A 118 -3.03 -12.28 -14.87
N GLU A 119 -2.72 -12.45 -13.58
CA GLU A 119 -3.43 -11.92 -12.43
C GLU A 119 -2.46 -11.20 -11.49
N GLU A 120 -2.98 -10.23 -10.75
CA GLU A 120 -2.28 -9.62 -9.61
C GLU A 120 -2.91 -10.08 -8.30
N GLU A 121 -2.11 -10.07 -7.24
CA GLU A 121 -2.59 -10.33 -5.89
C GLU A 121 -2.72 -9.00 -5.14
N LEU A 122 -3.89 -8.76 -4.56
CA LEU A 122 -4.12 -7.72 -3.58
C LEU A 122 -4.13 -8.33 -2.18
N VAL A 123 -3.60 -7.58 -1.22
CA VAL A 123 -3.55 -7.99 0.18
C VAL A 123 -4.20 -6.94 1.07
N VAL A 124 -4.72 -7.38 2.21
CA VAL A 124 -5.10 -6.52 3.32
C VAL A 124 -4.11 -6.75 4.45
N VAL A 125 -3.35 -5.72 4.79
CA VAL A 125 -2.53 -5.68 6.01
C VAL A 125 -3.40 -5.13 7.13
N ARG A 126 -3.57 -5.92 8.19
CA ARG A 126 -4.16 -5.45 9.45
C ARG A 126 -3.03 -5.10 10.40
N ALA A 127 -3.10 -3.93 11.03
CA ALA A 127 -2.17 -3.57 12.09
C ALA A 127 -2.93 -2.99 13.27
N GLU A 128 -2.59 -3.40 14.49
CA GLU A 128 -3.26 -2.98 15.72
C GLU A 128 -2.26 -2.31 16.64
N LEU A 129 -2.64 -1.15 17.19
CA LEU A 129 -1.88 -0.50 18.26
C LEU A 129 -2.20 -1.24 19.58
N PRO A 130 -1.21 -1.85 20.25
CA PRO A 130 -1.46 -2.52 21.54
C PRO A 130 -2.07 -1.57 22.59
N VAL A 131 -2.80 -2.14 23.54
CA VAL A 131 -3.33 -1.43 24.73
C VAL A 131 -2.23 -1.21 25.74
#